data_AF-A0AAP4BNH6-F1
#
_entry.id   AF-A0AAP4BNH6-F1
#
_cell.length_a   1.000
_cell.length_b   1.000
_cell.length_c   1.000
_cell.angle_alpha   90.00
_cell.angle_beta   90.00
_cell.angle_gamma   90.00
#
_symmetry.space_group_name_H-M   'P 1'
#
loop_
_entity.id
_entity.type
_entity.pdbx_description
1 polymer ?
#
loop_
_entity_poly.entity_id
_entity_poly.type
_entity_poly.pdbx_seq_one_letter_code
_entity_poly.pdbx_strand_id
1 'polypeptide(L)'
;MSFLIRVLLPDTPGALGQLADAIGQTGGNIQSVDIIEAFSADAVMDDIVVDLPQGVMADALITAANSVDGVEVDSIRPFSGRVDRRGQIEMLSHLATNRGGLRTSLQDFVSAFPKALTSSWAIIVDTTDKITRVAASSAAPEDDGSIPADIDVTSARVLVADSEDWIPDSWRILDSALAGAPLGDSGLVLIIGRAGGPDYLASEVVHLGHLGNILGKLID
;
A
#
# COMPACT_ATOMS: atom_id res chain seq x y z
N MET A 1 -18.32 -10.55 0.32
CA MET A 1 -17.50 -9.34 0.53
C MET A 1 -16.06 -9.71 0.30
N SER A 2 -15.22 -8.79 -0.15
CA SER A 2 -13.81 -9.09 -0.44
C SER A 2 -12.91 -8.59 0.69
N PHE A 3 -11.96 -9.43 1.07
CA PHE A 3 -10.97 -9.15 2.10
C PHE A 3 -9.58 -9.34 1.53
N LEU A 4 -8.65 -8.50 1.95
CA LEU A 4 -7.24 -8.74 1.79
C LEU A 4 -6.70 -9.30 3.11
N ILE A 5 -6.13 -10.48 3.05
CA ILE A 5 -5.41 -11.11 4.15
C ILE A 5 -3.91 -11.11 3.82
N ARG A 6 -3.10 -10.60 4.75
CA ARG A 6 -1.64 -10.69 4.70
C ARG A 6 -1.20 -11.83 5.61
N VAL A 7 -0.43 -12.76 5.08
CA VAL A 7 -0.02 -13.98 5.77
C VAL A 7 1.47 -14.21 5.66
N LEU A 8 2.09 -14.55 6.78
CA LEU A 8 3.41 -15.16 6.79
C LEU A 8 3.22 -16.66 6.62
N LEU A 9 3.92 -17.29 5.68
CA LEU A 9 3.85 -18.73 5.47
C LEU A 9 5.23 -19.32 5.17
N PRO A 10 5.44 -20.62 5.46
CA PRO A 10 6.71 -21.28 5.17
C PRO A 10 7.01 -21.31 3.67
N ASP A 11 8.25 -20.99 3.28
CA ASP A 11 8.68 -21.04 1.87
C ASP A 11 9.06 -22.48 1.45
N THR A 12 8.07 -23.38 1.49
CA THR A 12 8.25 -24.81 1.20
C THR A 12 7.20 -25.33 0.22
N PRO A 13 7.53 -26.36 -0.60
CA PRO A 13 6.59 -26.90 -1.57
C PRO A 13 5.28 -27.36 -0.92
N GLY A 14 4.17 -26.78 -1.36
CA GLY A 14 2.82 -27.13 -0.93
C GLY A 14 2.26 -26.26 0.19
N ALA A 15 3.04 -25.40 0.85
CA ALA A 15 2.56 -24.53 1.92
C ALA A 15 1.39 -23.63 1.47
N LEU A 16 1.56 -22.89 0.37
CA LEU A 16 0.48 -22.08 -0.22
C LEU A 16 -0.73 -22.93 -0.65
N GLY A 17 -0.50 -24.16 -1.10
CA GLY A 17 -1.58 -25.08 -1.48
C GLY A 17 -2.44 -25.51 -0.29
N GLN A 18 -1.83 -25.76 0.87
CA GLN A 18 -2.54 -26.09 2.10
C GLN A 18 -3.36 -24.88 2.61
N LEU A 19 -2.77 -23.68 2.56
CA LEU A 19 -3.50 -22.45 2.88
C LEU A 19 -4.69 -22.23 1.95
N ALA A 20 -4.51 -22.43 0.64
CA ALA A 20 -5.58 -22.28 -0.33
C ALA A 20 -6.72 -23.28 -0.09
N ASP A 21 -6.40 -24.53 0.27
CA ASP A 21 -7.42 -25.54 0.63
C ASP A 21 -8.18 -25.13 1.90
N ALA A 22 -7.48 -24.70 2.95
CA ALA A 22 -8.11 -24.23 4.19
C ALA A 22 -9.07 -23.05 3.96
N ILE A 23 -8.65 -22.06 3.14
CA ILE A 23 -9.53 -20.95 2.72
C ILE A 23 -10.74 -21.48 1.94
N GLY A 24 -10.53 -22.44 1.04
CA GLY A 24 -11.61 -23.07 0.27
C GLY A 24 -12.66 -23.75 1.15
N GLN A 25 -12.26 -24.36 2.27
CA GLN A 25 -13.16 -24.98 3.24
C GLN A 25 -14.11 -23.99 3.93
N THR A 26 -13.74 -22.71 4.01
CA THR A 26 -14.66 -21.65 4.50
C THR A 26 -15.64 -21.17 3.41
N GLY A 27 -15.57 -21.74 2.21
CA GLY A 27 -16.26 -21.24 1.02
C GLY A 27 -15.61 -19.98 0.43
N GLY A 28 -14.39 -19.63 0.86
CA GLY A 28 -13.66 -18.47 0.35
C GLY A 28 -13.19 -18.69 -1.09
N ASN A 29 -13.36 -17.68 -1.93
CA ASN A 29 -12.89 -17.69 -3.32
C ASN A 29 -11.69 -16.74 -3.48
N ILE A 30 -10.50 -17.30 -3.68
CA ILE A 30 -9.27 -16.53 -3.88
C ILE A 30 -9.34 -15.79 -5.22
N GLN A 31 -9.32 -14.46 -5.17
CA GLN A 31 -9.35 -13.59 -6.34
C GLN A 31 -7.95 -13.36 -6.90
N SER A 32 -6.96 -13.13 -6.05
CA SER A 32 -5.58 -12.82 -6.43
C SER A 32 -4.62 -13.12 -5.28
N VAL A 33 -3.36 -13.39 -5.63
CA VAL A 33 -2.24 -13.63 -4.71
C VAL A 33 -1.02 -12.86 -5.24
N ASP A 34 -0.32 -12.14 -4.37
CA ASP A 34 0.98 -11.52 -4.66
C ASP A 34 1.95 -11.80 -3.50
N ILE A 35 3.19 -12.16 -3.83
CA ILE A 35 4.27 -12.30 -2.85
C ILE A 35 4.82 -10.90 -2.59
N ILE A 36 4.70 -10.43 -1.36
CA ILE A 36 5.13 -9.08 -0.98
C ILE A 36 6.60 -9.09 -0.60
N GLU A 37 7.01 -10.01 0.27
CA GLU A 37 8.39 -10.11 0.74
C GLU A 37 8.81 -11.57 0.87
N ALA A 38 10.00 -11.88 0.37
CA ALA A 38 10.65 -13.16 0.63
C ALA A 38 11.72 -12.94 1.69
N PHE A 39 11.50 -13.47 2.89
CA PHE A 39 12.51 -13.47 3.94
C PHE A 39 13.60 -14.48 3.59
N SER A 40 14.74 -14.44 4.28
CA SER A 40 15.84 -15.36 3.99
C SER A 40 15.41 -16.83 4.19
N ALA A 41 15.09 -17.48 3.07
CA ALA A 41 14.83 -18.90 2.81
C ALA A 41 13.66 -19.61 3.50
N ASP A 42 13.20 -19.16 4.68
CA ASP A 42 12.29 -19.99 5.48
C ASP A 42 10.82 -19.52 5.45
N ALA A 43 10.57 -18.26 5.05
CA ALA A 43 9.21 -17.71 5.04
C ALA A 43 9.03 -16.67 3.94
N VAL A 44 7.79 -16.56 3.45
CA VAL A 44 7.33 -15.50 2.55
C VAL A 44 6.14 -14.80 3.17
N MET A 45 5.98 -13.51 2.86
CA MET A 45 4.80 -12.73 3.17
C MET A 45 3.94 -12.61 1.92
N ASP A 46 2.74 -13.16 1.95
CA ASP A 46 1.80 -13.11 0.83
C ASP A 46 0.58 -12.25 1.17
N ASP A 47 0.16 -11.46 0.19
CA ASP A 47 -1.13 -10.77 0.17
C ASP A 47 -2.11 -11.60 -0.66
N ILE A 48 -3.24 -11.97 -0.06
CA ILE A 48 -4.28 -12.79 -0.69
C ILE A 48 -5.62 -12.05 -0.63
N VAL A 49 -6.24 -11.82 -1.79
CA VAL A 49 -7.60 -11.27 -1.84
C VAL A 49 -8.59 -12.42 -1.92
N VAL A 50 -9.53 -12.47 -0.99
CA VAL A 50 -10.53 -13.54 -0.86
C VAL A 50 -11.93 -12.96 -0.82
N ASP A 51 -12.80 -13.47 -1.68
CA ASP A 51 -14.24 -13.23 -1.62
C ASP A 51 -14.90 -14.25 -0.70
N LEU A 52 -15.57 -13.76 0.34
CA LEU A 52 -16.37 -14.57 1.24
C LEU A 52 -17.86 -14.57 0.85
N PRO A 53 -18.54 -15.73 0.97
CA PRO A 53 -20.00 -15.84 0.84
C PRO A 53 -20.74 -14.94 1.85
N GLN A 54 -22.00 -14.64 1.56
CA GLN A 54 -22.84 -13.90 2.51
C GLN A 54 -23.00 -14.69 3.81
N GLY A 55 -22.90 -13.98 4.94
CA GLY A 55 -23.02 -14.56 6.28
C GLY A 55 -21.74 -15.16 6.85
N VAL A 56 -20.67 -15.31 6.04
CA VAL A 56 -19.36 -15.74 6.53
C VAL A 56 -18.56 -14.52 7.00
N MET A 57 -18.03 -14.59 8.23
CA MET A 57 -17.25 -13.52 8.83
C MET A 57 -15.77 -13.61 8.45
N ALA A 58 -15.07 -12.48 8.49
CA ALA A 58 -13.62 -12.40 8.22
C ALA A 58 -12.79 -13.32 9.13
N ASP A 59 -13.23 -13.51 10.39
CA ASP A 59 -12.61 -14.40 11.37
C ASP A 59 -12.52 -15.87 10.91
N ALA A 60 -13.39 -16.31 10.01
CA ALA A 60 -13.30 -17.63 9.41
C ALA A 60 -12.00 -17.80 8.60
N LEU A 61 -11.54 -16.75 7.91
CA LEU A 61 -10.26 -16.77 7.18
C LEU A 61 -9.08 -16.82 8.14
N ILE A 62 -9.15 -16.07 9.26
CA ILE A 62 -8.11 -16.09 10.29
C ILE A 62 -7.99 -17.50 10.88
N THR A 63 -9.13 -18.08 11.26
CA THR A 63 -9.19 -19.43 11.82
C THR A 63 -8.69 -20.48 10.84
N ALA A 64 -9.05 -20.37 9.56
CA ALA A 64 -8.59 -21.29 8.52
C ALA A 64 -7.08 -21.18 8.27
N ALA A 65 -6.55 -19.95 8.14
CA ALA A 65 -5.13 -19.73 7.93
C ALA A 65 -4.30 -20.28 9.11
N ASN A 66 -4.68 -19.94 10.35
CA ASN A 66 -4.00 -20.40 11.57
C ASN A 66 -4.14 -21.92 11.82
N SER A 67 -4.99 -22.63 11.07
CA SER A 67 -5.07 -24.09 11.15
C SER A 67 -3.98 -24.80 10.34
N VAL A 68 -3.30 -24.07 9.45
CA VAL A 68 -2.18 -24.58 8.63
C VAL A 68 -0.88 -24.36 9.39
N ASP A 69 -0.07 -25.42 9.48
CA ASP A 69 1.19 -25.39 10.23
C ASP A 69 2.15 -24.34 9.67
N GLY A 70 2.68 -23.49 10.56
CA GLY A 70 3.62 -22.41 10.21
C GLY A 70 3.01 -21.20 9.51
N VAL A 71 1.69 -21.13 9.31
CA VAL A 71 1.01 -19.95 8.76
C VAL A 71 0.58 -19.01 9.88
N GLU A 72 0.91 -17.73 9.76
CA GLU A 72 0.48 -16.67 10.66
C GLU A 72 -0.24 -15.56 9.89
N VAL A 73 -1.34 -15.07 10.43
CA VAL A 73 -2.07 -13.92 9.86
C VAL A 73 -1.51 -12.63 10.45
N ASP A 74 -0.87 -11.83 9.61
CA ASP A 74 -0.36 -10.51 9.97
C ASP A 74 -1.49 -9.48 10.01
N SER A 75 -2.34 -9.46 8.98
CA SER A 75 -3.49 -8.55 8.95
C SER A 75 -4.63 -9.06 8.08
N ILE A 76 -5.83 -8.57 8.37
CA ILE A 76 -7.02 -8.76 7.54
C ILE A 76 -7.83 -7.48 7.49
N ARG A 77 -8.22 -7.06 6.29
CA ARG A 77 -9.02 -5.85 6.09
C ARG A 77 -9.99 -5.99 4.93
N PRO A 78 -11.15 -5.29 4.96
CA PRO A 78 -11.97 -5.14 3.78
C PRO A 78 -11.14 -4.54 2.64
N PHE A 79 -11.27 -5.11 1.45
CA PHE A 79 -10.51 -4.65 0.29
C PHE A 79 -11.38 -4.61 -0.94
N SER A 80 -11.15 -3.63 -1.81
CA SER A 80 -11.85 -3.52 -3.09
C SER A 80 -10.83 -3.42 -4.20
N GLY A 81 -10.50 -4.55 -4.81
CA GLY A 81 -9.50 -4.59 -5.85
C GLY A 81 -8.89 -5.98 -5.99
N ARG A 82 -7.70 -6.00 -6.58
CA ARG A 82 -6.87 -7.19 -6.75
C ARG A 82 -5.46 -6.81 -6.34
N VAL A 83 -4.73 -7.74 -5.77
CA VAL A 83 -3.27 -7.63 -5.64
C VAL A 83 -2.68 -8.26 -6.89
N ASP A 84 -2.54 -7.46 -7.95
CA ASP A 84 -1.78 -7.87 -9.12
C ASP A 84 -1.05 -6.69 -9.76
N ARG A 85 0.11 -6.99 -10.34
CA ARG A 85 0.98 -6.01 -10.98
C ARG A 85 0.38 -5.42 -12.27
N ARG A 86 -0.69 -6.02 -12.81
CA ARG A 86 -1.35 -5.51 -14.02
C ARG A 86 -2.06 -4.20 -13.72
N GLY A 87 -2.71 -4.07 -12.56
CA GLY A 87 -3.33 -2.81 -12.14
C GLY A 87 -2.33 -1.66 -12.04
N GLN A 88 -1.10 -1.94 -11.59
CA GLN A 88 -0.02 -0.95 -11.54
C GLN A 88 0.45 -0.53 -12.93
N ILE A 89 0.56 -1.48 -13.87
CA ILE A 89 0.91 -1.17 -15.28
C ILE A 89 -0.20 -0.39 -15.97
N GLU A 90 -1.46 -0.75 -15.75
CA GLU A 90 -2.62 -0.02 -16.27
C GLU A 90 -2.65 1.42 -15.75
N MET A 91 -2.40 1.60 -14.44
CA MET A 91 -2.22 2.92 -13.83
C MET A 91 -1.11 3.69 -14.55
N LEU A 92 0.11 3.14 -14.63
CA LEU A 92 1.23 3.81 -15.29
C LEU A 92 0.94 4.14 -16.77
N SER A 93 0.29 3.24 -17.50
CA SER A 93 -0.09 3.47 -18.90
C SER A 93 -1.14 4.57 -19.04
N HIS A 94 -2.14 4.60 -18.14
CA HIS A 94 -3.16 5.63 -18.14
C HIS A 94 -2.54 7.00 -17.87
N LEU A 95 -1.65 7.06 -16.89
CA LEU A 95 -0.94 8.28 -16.49
C LEU A 95 0.02 8.77 -17.57
N ALA A 96 0.74 7.87 -18.25
CA ALA A 96 1.65 8.24 -19.34
C ALA A 96 0.93 8.71 -20.62
N THR A 97 -0.34 8.32 -20.80
CA THR A 97 -1.14 8.71 -21.98
C THR A 97 -2.03 9.91 -21.73
N ASN A 98 -2.36 10.22 -20.47
CA ASN A 98 -3.15 11.39 -20.13
C ASN A 98 -2.30 12.66 -20.20
N ARG A 99 -2.61 13.54 -21.16
CA ARG A 99 -1.94 14.84 -21.33
C ARG A 99 -2.74 15.94 -20.62
N GLY A 100 -2.79 15.86 -19.29
CA GLY A 100 -3.25 16.95 -18.43
C GLY A 100 -2.15 17.97 -18.15
N GLY A 101 -2.52 19.11 -17.56
CA GLY A 101 -1.51 19.96 -16.89
C GLY A 101 -1.01 19.28 -15.62
N LEU A 102 0.16 19.70 -15.12
CA LEU A 102 0.83 19.10 -13.94
C LEU A 102 -0.14 18.78 -12.78
N ARG A 103 -0.96 19.76 -12.39
CA ARG A 103 -1.93 19.59 -11.29
C ARG A 103 -2.93 18.46 -11.53
N THR A 104 -3.45 18.32 -12.74
CA THR A 104 -4.37 17.24 -13.10
C THR A 104 -3.64 15.90 -13.04
N SER A 105 -2.43 15.82 -13.59
CA SER A 105 -1.61 14.61 -13.54
C SER A 105 -1.31 14.17 -12.10
N LEU A 106 -0.89 15.10 -11.23
CA LEU A 106 -0.63 14.79 -9.81
C LEU A 106 -1.90 14.32 -9.09
N GLN A 107 -3.07 14.89 -9.41
CA GLN A 107 -4.34 14.45 -8.85
C GLN A 107 -4.73 13.04 -9.33
N ASP A 108 -4.54 12.75 -10.62
CA ASP A 108 -4.79 11.42 -11.18
C ASP A 108 -3.87 10.39 -10.53
N PHE A 109 -2.61 10.76 -10.26
CA PHE A 109 -1.63 9.91 -9.58
C PHE A 109 -2.15 9.48 -8.21
N VAL A 110 -2.34 10.43 -7.29
CA VAL A 110 -2.77 10.15 -5.91
C VAL A 110 -4.12 9.43 -5.84
N SER A 111 -4.99 9.61 -6.84
CA SER A 111 -6.28 8.93 -6.89
C SER A 111 -6.14 7.42 -7.20
N ALA A 112 -5.09 7.01 -7.91
CA ALA A 112 -4.86 5.62 -8.27
C ALA A 112 -4.02 4.84 -7.23
N PHE A 113 -3.18 5.53 -6.47
CA PHE A 113 -2.26 4.94 -5.48
C PHE A 113 -2.90 4.02 -4.44
N PRO A 114 -4.01 4.39 -3.76
CA PRO A 114 -4.60 3.55 -2.72
C PRO A 114 -4.88 2.12 -3.18
N LYS A 115 -5.40 1.98 -4.40
CA LYS A 115 -5.68 0.66 -4.99
C LYS A 115 -4.42 -0.04 -5.49
N ALA A 116 -3.49 0.70 -6.10
CA ALA A 116 -2.29 0.14 -6.71
C ALA A 116 -1.22 -0.32 -5.69
N LEU A 117 -1.15 0.34 -4.54
CA LEU A 117 -0.18 0.08 -3.47
C LEU A 117 -0.83 -0.41 -2.17
N THR A 118 -2.08 -0.84 -2.24
CA THR A 118 -2.79 -1.42 -1.09
C THR A 118 -2.72 -0.50 0.14
N SER A 119 -2.86 0.79 -0.11
CA SER A 119 -2.74 1.87 0.88
C SER A 119 -4.12 2.47 1.11
N SER A 120 -4.33 3.08 2.27
CA SER A 120 -5.61 3.75 2.57
C SER A 120 -5.71 5.08 1.85
N TRP A 121 -4.60 5.80 1.73
CA TRP A 121 -4.55 7.11 1.12
C TRP A 121 -3.17 7.45 0.55
N ALA A 122 -3.13 8.49 -0.28
CA ALA A 122 -1.92 9.08 -0.82
C ALA A 122 -2.03 10.61 -0.89
N ILE A 123 -0.91 11.30 -0.68
CA ILE A 123 -0.76 12.75 -0.88
C ILE A 123 0.55 13.05 -1.61
N ILE A 124 0.59 14.15 -2.35
CA ILE A 124 1.84 14.69 -2.89
C ILE A 124 2.04 16.08 -2.30
N VAL A 125 3.26 16.32 -1.83
CA VAL A 125 3.70 17.59 -1.25
C VAL A 125 4.83 18.16 -2.10
N ASP A 126 4.79 19.46 -2.35
CA ASP A 126 5.84 20.22 -3.01
C ASP A 126 6.76 20.80 -1.95
N THR A 127 8.07 20.58 -2.11
CA THR A 127 9.13 20.97 -1.18
C THR A 127 10.11 21.99 -1.81
N THR A 128 9.84 22.49 -3.01
CA THR A 128 10.74 23.41 -3.73
C THR A 128 10.83 24.79 -3.09
N ASP A 129 9.70 25.30 -2.59
CA ASP A 129 9.60 26.57 -1.87
C ASP A 129 9.04 26.34 -0.45
N LYS A 130 7.76 26.68 -0.26
CA LYS A 130 7.03 26.38 0.97
C LYS A 130 6.40 25.01 0.81
N ILE A 131 6.59 24.16 1.83
CA ILE A 131 5.95 22.85 1.90
C ILE A 131 4.44 23.02 1.76
N THR A 132 3.89 22.50 0.68
CA THR A 132 2.45 22.59 0.38
C THR A 132 1.95 21.29 -0.21
N ARG A 133 0.76 20.88 0.22
CA ARG A 133 0.05 19.74 -0.38
C ARG A 133 -0.49 20.16 -1.73
N VAL A 134 -0.04 19.50 -2.80
CA VAL A 134 -0.44 19.80 -4.19
C VAL A 134 -1.48 18.83 -4.74
N ALA A 135 -1.56 17.62 -4.18
CA ALA A 135 -2.59 16.64 -4.53
C ALA A 135 -2.91 15.71 -3.34
N ALA A 136 -4.14 15.22 -3.28
CA ALA A 136 -4.60 14.27 -2.26
C ALA A 136 -5.62 13.27 -2.81
N SER A 137 -5.52 12.01 -2.40
CA SER A 137 -6.56 11.01 -2.61
C SER A 137 -7.81 11.32 -1.77
N SER A 138 -8.96 10.76 -2.14
CA SER A 138 -10.25 11.02 -1.45
C SER A 138 -10.28 10.65 0.03
N ALA A 139 -9.49 9.66 0.44
CA ALA A 139 -9.40 9.19 1.83
C ALA A 139 -8.18 9.76 2.57
N ALA A 140 -7.45 10.70 1.97
CA ALA A 140 -6.34 11.37 2.64
C ALA A 140 -6.85 12.15 3.87
N PRO A 141 -6.03 12.25 4.94
CA PRO A 141 -6.34 13.10 6.07
C PRO A 141 -6.67 14.53 5.62
N GLU A 142 -7.58 15.18 6.32
CA GLU A 142 -7.92 16.57 6.05
C GLU A 142 -6.65 17.45 6.11
N ASP A 143 -6.60 18.45 5.23
CA ASP A 143 -5.55 19.46 5.32
C ASP A 143 -5.91 20.40 6.46
N ASP A 144 -5.29 20.17 7.62
CA ASP A 144 -5.48 20.97 8.83
C ASP A 144 -4.74 22.33 8.77
N GLY A 145 -4.09 22.64 7.64
CA GLY A 145 -3.29 23.84 7.43
C GLY A 145 -1.95 23.82 8.17
N SER A 146 -1.61 22.71 8.84
CA SER A 146 -0.27 22.51 9.37
C SER A 146 0.70 22.35 8.20
N ILE A 147 1.83 23.04 8.30
CA ILE A 147 2.90 22.96 7.32
C ILE A 147 4.09 22.36 8.07
N PRO A 148 4.52 21.14 7.71
CA PRO A 148 5.76 20.57 8.22
C PRO A 148 6.90 21.58 8.12
N ALA A 149 7.74 21.63 9.16
CA ALA A 149 8.92 22.51 9.14
C ALA A 149 9.96 22.05 8.11
N ASP A 150 10.00 20.73 7.86
CA ASP A 150 10.88 20.08 6.90
C ASP A 150 10.22 18.78 6.40
N ILE A 151 10.71 18.19 5.31
CA ILE A 151 10.35 16.85 4.83
C ILE A 151 11.63 16.11 4.44
N ASP A 152 12.14 15.28 5.36
CA ASP A 152 13.36 14.49 5.13
C ASP A 152 13.04 13.16 4.41
N VAL A 153 12.64 13.26 3.15
CA VAL A 153 12.34 12.11 2.29
C VAL A 153 13.18 12.19 1.01
N THR A 154 14.49 11.98 1.16
CA THR A 154 15.47 11.99 0.07
C THR A 154 15.55 10.69 -0.72
N SER A 155 15.00 9.60 -0.17
CA SER A 155 14.84 8.31 -0.83
C SER A 155 13.57 7.64 -0.33
N ALA A 156 13.13 6.58 -1.02
CA ALA A 156 12.00 5.80 -0.53
C ALA A 156 12.31 5.20 0.85
N ARG A 157 11.44 5.45 1.83
CA ARG A 157 11.59 4.98 3.22
C ARG A 157 10.25 4.85 3.93
N VAL A 158 10.22 4.03 4.98
CA VAL A 158 9.17 4.10 6.01
C VAL A 158 9.31 5.42 6.76
N LEU A 159 8.18 6.04 7.11
CA LEU A 159 8.12 7.24 7.94
C LEU A 159 7.64 6.83 9.32
N VAL A 160 8.42 7.15 10.35
CA VAL A 160 8.13 6.74 11.73
C VAL A 160 7.51 7.91 12.46
N ALA A 161 6.18 7.99 12.43
CA ALA A 161 5.39 9.06 13.03
C ALA A 161 5.90 9.48 14.42
N ASP A 162 6.10 8.51 15.32
CA ASP A 162 6.46 8.76 16.71
C ASP A 162 7.86 9.36 16.94
N SER A 163 8.79 9.19 15.99
CA SER A 163 10.17 9.68 16.13
C SER A 163 10.49 10.87 15.22
N GLU A 164 9.56 11.24 14.34
CA GLU A 164 9.75 12.27 13.32
C GLU A 164 8.78 13.45 13.55
N ASP A 165 9.28 14.50 14.23
CA ASP A 165 8.49 15.68 14.64
C ASP A 165 7.88 16.46 13.47
N TRP A 166 8.41 16.29 12.27
CA TRP A 166 7.94 16.99 11.08
C TRP A 166 6.64 16.38 10.51
N ILE A 167 6.29 15.15 10.89
CA ILE A 167 5.09 14.46 10.41
C ILE A 167 3.85 15.00 11.14
N PRO A 168 2.88 15.62 10.43
CA PRO A 168 1.67 16.16 11.03
C PRO A 168 0.84 15.09 11.77
N ASP A 169 0.22 15.49 12.88
CA ASP A 169 -0.67 14.63 13.68
C ASP A 169 -1.83 14.07 12.86
N SER A 170 -2.34 14.85 11.90
CA SER A 170 -3.40 14.42 10.98
C SER A 170 -3.00 13.18 10.16
N TRP A 171 -1.71 12.96 9.90
CA TRP A 171 -1.24 11.79 9.14
C TRP A 171 -1.11 10.55 10.02
N ARG A 172 -1.05 10.72 11.34
CA ARG A 172 -0.90 9.66 12.35
C ARG A 172 -2.24 9.04 12.76
N ILE A 173 -3.35 9.57 12.27
CA ILE A 173 -4.70 9.14 12.63
C ILE A 173 -4.86 7.63 12.42
N LEU A 174 -5.46 6.95 13.40
CA LEU A 174 -5.71 5.50 13.41
C LEU A 174 -4.43 4.65 13.31
N ASP A 175 -3.33 5.10 13.93
CA ASP A 175 -2.07 4.36 13.95
C ASP A 175 -1.62 4.00 12.51
N SER A 176 -1.65 5.02 11.65
CA SER A 176 -1.37 4.83 10.23
C SER A 176 0.11 4.49 10.02
N ALA A 177 0.37 3.35 9.39
CA ALA A 177 1.68 3.07 8.83
C ALA A 177 1.93 4.03 7.66
N LEU A 178 3.14 4.61 7.57
CA LEU A 178 3.49 5.63 6.60
C LEU A 178 4.73 5.24 5.80
N ALA A 179 4.73 5.56 4.51
CA ALA A 179 5.91 5.50 3.66
C ALA A 179 5.96 6.69 2.71
N GLY A 180 7.16 7.13 2.38
CA GLY A 180 7.37 8.26 1.48
C GLY A 180 8.43 7.94 0.43
N ALA A 181 8.32 8.58 -0.73
CA ALA A 181 9.36 8.56 -1.76
C ALA A 181 9.36 9.87 -2.58
N PRO A 182 10.54 10.37 -2.99
CA PRO A 182 10.61 11.50 -3.91
C PRO A 182 10.11 11.13 -5.31
N LEU A 183 9.54 12.10 -6.02
CA LEU A 183 9.18 11.97 -7.43
C LEU A 183 10.33 12.44 -8.32
N GLY A 184 11.34 11.59 -8.49
CA GLY A 184 12.58 11.97 -9.16
C GLY A 184 13.22 13.20 -8.51
N ASP A 185 13.73 14.12 -9.34
CA ASP A 185 14.38 15.37 -8.90
C ASP A 185 13.43 16.58 -8.92
N SER A 186 12.11 16.36 -8.98
CA SER A 186 11.10 17.42 -9.17
C SER A 186 10.88 18.31 -7.95
N GLY A 187 11.42 17.94 -6.78
CA GLY A 187 11.08 18.57 -5.50
C GLY A 187 9.69 18.20 -4.97
N LEU A 188 9.00 17.25 -5.61
CA LEU A 188 7.75 16.67 -5.11
C LEU A 188 8.03 15.38 -4.33
N VAL A 189 7.33 15.18 -3.23
CA VAL A 189 7.39 13.96 -2.41
C VAL A 189 6.01 13.32 -2.38
N LEU A 190 5.94 12.02 -2.69
CA LEU A 190 4.76 11.19 -2.52
C LEU A 190 4.79 10.58 -1.12
N ILE A 191 3.67 10.69 -0.41
CA ILE A 191 3.47 10.07 0.91
C ILE A 191 2.21 9.24 0.84
N ILE A 192 2.32 7.99 1.29
CA ILE A 192 1.21 7.05 1.38
C ILE A 192 1.02 6.63 2.83
N GLY A 193 -0.22 6.34 3.18
CA GLY A 193 -0.56 5.83 4.50
C GLY A 193 -1.55 4.69 4.45
N ARG A 194 -1.42 3.79 5.42
CA ARG A 194 -2.31 2.65 5.64
C ARG A 194 -2.85 2.72 7.06
N ALA A 195 -4.11 3.12 7.18
CA ALA A 195 -4.79 3.26 8.46
C ALA A 195 -4.93 1.90 9.15
N GLY A 196 -4.48 1.81 10.41
CA GLY A 196 -4.47 0.57 11.19
C GLY A 196 -3.47 -0.49 10.72
N GLY A 197 -2.52 -0.12 9.86
CA GLY A 197 -1.49 -1.03 9.35
C GLY A 197 -1.98 -2.06 8.33
N PRO A 198 -1.18 -3.12 8.07
CA PRO A 198 0.13 -3.39 8.69
C PRO A 198 1.21 -2.43 8.18
N ASP A 199 2.37 -2.48 8.83
CA ASP A 199 3.55 -1.70 8.42
C ASP A 199 3.96 -1.98 6.96
N TYR A 200 4.62 -1.01 6.35
CA TYR A 200 5.20 -1.17 5.02
C TYR A 200 6.48 -2.00 5.11
N LEU A 201 6.51 -3.09 4.34
CA LEU A 201 7.68 -3.94 4.21
C LEU A 201 8.76 -3.30 3.33
N ALA A 202 9.99 -3.78 3.46
CA ALA A 202 11.13 -3.21 2.73
C ALA A 202 10.93 -3.27 1.21
N SER A 203 10.38 -4.38 0.71
CA SER A 203 10.04 -4.56 -0.71
C SER A 203 8.94 -3.59 -1.18
N GLU A 204 7.95 -3.29 -0.35
CA GLU A 204 6.89 -2.30 -0.64
C GLU A 204 7.49 -0.91 -0.79
N VAL A 205 8.41 -0.54 0.11
CA VAL A 205 9.12 0.75 0.07
C VAL A 205 10.02 0.87 -1.16
N VAL A 206 10.77 -0.18 -1.50
CA VAL A 206 11.57 -0.22 -2.74
C VAL A 206 10.66 -0.02 -3.96
N HIS A 207 9.52 -0.70 -3.98
CA HIS A 207 8.54 -0.58 -5.06
C HIS A 207 7.93 0.83 -5.15
N LEU A 208 7.62 1.46 -4.02
CA LEU A 208 7.20 2.87 -3.95
C LEU A 208 8.25 3.79 -4.58
N GLY A 209 9.54 3.58 -4.29
CA GLY A 209 10.64 4.33 -4.91
C GLY A 209 10.73 4.16 -6.43
N HIS A 210 10.51 2.94 -6.94
CA HIS A 210 10.48 2.68 -8.38
C HIS A 210 9.34 3.47 -9.06
N LEU A 211 8.16 3.48 -8.45
CA LEU A 211 7.03 4.28 -8.95
C LEU A 211 7.34 5.78 -8.88
N GLY A 212 7.92 6.26 -7.78
CA GLY A 212 8.31 7.66 -7.64
C GLY A 212 9.25 8.12 -8.76
N ASN A 213 10.26 7.32 -9.09
CA ASN A 213 11.18 7.60 -10.19
C ASN A 213 10.49 7.63 -11.56
N ILE A 214 9.61 6.66 -11.84
CA ILE A 214 8.87 6.60 -13.11
C ILE A 214 7.95 7.82 -13.25
N LEU A 215 7.19 8.12 -12.19
CA LEU A 215 6.25 9.23 -12.21
C LEU A 215 6.95 10.58 -12.29
N GLY A 216 8.10 10.75 -11.63
CA GLY A 216 8.95 11.93 -11.79
C GLY A 216 9.32 12.20 -13.25
N LYS A 217 9.59 11.14 -14.03
CA LYS A 217 9.87 11.27 -15.47
C LYS A 217 8.66 11.54 -16.34
N LEU A 218 7.44 11.30 -15.86
CA LEU A 218 6.21 11.59 -16.58
C LEU A 218 5.75 13.04 -16.40
N ILE A 219 6.26 13.73 -15.36
CA ILE A 219 5.92 15.12 -15.05
C ILE A 219 7.02 16.12 -15.45
N ASP A 220 8.24 15.64 -15.71
CA ASP A 220 9.35 16.37 -16.36
C ASP A 220 9.02 16.73 -17.82
#